data_AF-A0AAP5Z0G5-F1
#
_entry.id   AF-A0AAP5Z0G5-F1
#
_cell.length_a   1.000
_cell.length_b   1.000
_cell.length_c   1.000
_cell.angle_alpha   90.00
_cell.angle_beta   90.00
_cell.angle_gamma   90.00
#
_symmetry.space_group_name_H-M   'P 1'
#
loop_
_entity.id
_entity.type
_entity.pdbx_description
1 polymer ?
#
loop_
_entity_poly.entity_id
_entity_poly.type
_entity_poly.pdbx_seq_one_letter_code
_entity_poly.pdbx_strand_id
1 'polypeptide(L)'
;CGRYFFFTVVRAVKGKAAQYWAQSGWTEDSQTLALSVLDDEFVFDVWHRSMQQKCELVAEVSICNEEMALLYQSPISTVFSFSTEAKQNTLLNHLIESQQRKPCFWWTEGSTHIESCMFVSTGLPSIGQFSAMLDGRWQMWSW
;
A
#
# COMPACT_ATOMS: atom_id res chain seq x y z
N CYS A 1 -13.06 7.33 -29.50
CA CYS A 1 -13.03 8.38 -28.45
C CYS A 1 -11.94 8.01 -27.42
N GLY A 2 -10.70 8.49 -27.60
CA GLY A 2 -9.54 8.12 -26.76
C GLY A 2 -9.27 9.11 -25.62
N ARG A 3 -10.17 9.17 -24.63
CA ARG A 3 -9.93 9.99 -23.43
C ARG A 3 -9.07 9.20 -22.46
N TYR A 4 -8.05 9.85 -21.89
CA TYR A 4 -7.18 9.22 -20.91
C TYR A 4 -7.81 9.28 -19.51
N PHE A 5 -7.88 8.14 -18.84
CA PHE A 5 -8.29 8.04 -17.45
C PHE A 5 -7.52 6.91 -16.77
N PHE A 6 -7.19 7.08 -15.49
CA PHE A 6 -6.52 6.03 -14.73
C PHE A 6 -7.49 4.92 -14.40
N PHE A 7 -7.09 3.69 -14.70
CA PHE A 7 -7.78 2.50 -14.26
C PHE A 7 -7.25 2.08 -12.88
N THR A 8 -8.13 1.71 -11.96
CA THR A 8 -7.72 1.32 -10.60
C THR A 8 -8.53 0.12 -10.14
N VAL A 9 -7.83 -0.89 -9.63
CA VAL A 9 -8.42 -2.04 -8.95
C VAL A 9 -8.35 -1.77 -7.44
N VAL A 10 -9.49 -1.81 -6.76
CA VAL A 10 -9.58 -1.51 -5.32
C VAL A 10 -10.24 -2.66 -4.58
N ARG A 11 -9.70 -3.00 -3.42
CA ARG A 11 -10.27 -3.99 -2.51
C ARG A 11 -10.31 -3.41 -1.10
N ALA A 12 -11.42 -3.63 -0.39
CA ALA A 12 -11.54 -3.25 1.01
C ALA A 12 -10.76 -4.25 1.88
N VAL A 13 -9.99 -3.73 2.83
CA VAL A 13 -9.12 -4.51 3.72
C VAL A 13 -9.40 -4.16 5.18
N LYS A 14 -9.09 -5.09 6.09
CA LYS A 14 -9.36 -4.92 7.54
C LYS A 14 -8.11 -4.61 8.36
N GLY A 15 -6.92 -4.95 7.87
CA GLY A 15 -5.65 -4.75 8.56
C GLY A 15 -4.99 -3.41 8.25
N LYS A 16 -3.80 -3.20 8.82
CA LYS A 16 -2.96 -2.02 8.60
C LYS A 16 -2.09 -2.19 7.35
N ALA A 17 -1.76 -1.09 6.67
CA ALA A 17 -1.02 -1.10 5.41
C ALA A 17 0.31 -1.88 5.47
N ALA A 18 1.09 -1.74 6.56
CA ALA A 18 2.37 -2.45 6.69
C ALA A 18 2.21 -3.99 6.70
N GLN A 19 1.06 -4.51 7.13
CA GLN A 19 0.80 -5.96 7.15
C GLN A 19 0.57 -6.53 5.75
N TYR A 20 -0.15 -5.77 4.92
CA TYR A 20 -0.35 -6.09 3.50
C TYR A 20 0.93 -5.93 2.70
N TRP A 21 1.76 -4.95 3.06
CA TRP A 21 3.06 -4.78 2.43
C TRP A 21 4.04 -5.90 2.79
N ALA A 22 4.09 -6.32 4.06
CA ALA A 22 4.92 -7.44 4.49
C ALA A 22 4.56 -8.77 3.81
N GLN A 23 3.31 -8.89 3.34
CA GLN A 23 2.78 -10.04 2.61
C GLN A 23 2.43 -9.64 1.17
N SER A 24 3.37 -9.04 0.45
CA SER A 24 3.14 -8.44 -0.88
C SER A 24 2.82 -9.43 -2.01
N GLY A 25 2.71 -10.74 -1.76
CA GLY A 25 2.44 -11.73 -2.82
C GLY A 25 1.18 -11.45 -3.64
N TRP A 26 0.18 -10.76 -3.07
CA TRP A 26 -1.05 -10.38 -3.76
C TRP A 26 -0.87 -9.25 -4.80
N THR A 27 0.26 -8.54 -4.81
CA THR A 27 0.46 -7.37 -5.68
C THR A 27 0.63 -7.76 -7.13
N GLU A 28 1.37 -8.84 -7.41
CA GLU A 28 1.60 -9.36 -8.75
C GLU A 28 0.28 -9.76 -9.42
N ASP A 29 -0.61 -10.42 -8.66
CA ASP A 29 -1.93 -10.80 -9.15
C ASP A 29 -2.83 -9.59 -9.43
N SER A 30 -2.76 -8.58 -8.56
CA SER A 30 -3.52 -7.33 -8.74
C SER A 30 -3.02 -6.55 -9.95
N GLN A 31 -1.70 -6.55 -10.18
CA GLN A 31 -1.08 -5.94 -11.35
C GLN A 31 -1.45 -6.70 -12.64
N THR A 32 -1.36 -8.02 -12.64
CA THR A 32 -1.77 -8.86 -13.77
C THR A 32 -3.24 -8.59 -14.13
N LEU A 33 -4.10 -8.50 -13.13
CA LEU A 33 -5.51 -8.16 -13.33
C LEU A 33 -5.70 -6.77 -13.94
N ALA A 34 -4.93 -5.77 -13.47
CA ALA A 34 -4.98 -4.43 -14.01
C ALA A 34 -4.44 -4.34 -15.45
N LEU A 35 -3.41 -5.12 -15.78
CA LEU A 35 -2.79 -5.12 -17.12
C LEU A 35 -3.65 -5.85 -18.17
N SER A 36 -4.37 -6.90 -17.78
CA SER A 36 -5.20 -7.68 -18.73
C SER A 36 -6.31 -6.89 -19.44
N VAL A 37 -6.65 -5.68 -18.95
CA VAL A 37 -7.59 -4.78 -19.65
C VAL A 37 -6.99 -4.16 -20.91
N LEU A 38 -5.67 -4.26 -21.08
CA LEU A 38 -4.92 -3.76 -22.23
C LEU A 38 -4.77 -4.82 -23.33
N ASP A 39 -5.18 -6.07 -23.07
CA ASP A 39 -5.07 -7.15 -24.05
C ASP A 39 -6.05 -6.95 -25.22
N ASP A 40 -5.60 -7.24 -26.44
CA ASP A 40 -6.43 -7.10 -27.65
C ASP A 40 -7.67 -8.01 -27.63
N GLU A 41 -7.61 -9.14 -26.92
CA GLU A 41 -8.70 -10.10 -26.75
C GLU A 41 -9.51 -9.87 -25.46
N PHE A 42 -9.50 -8.66 -24.90
CA PHE A 42 -10.18 -8.35 -23.65
C PHE A 42 -11.69 -8.66 -23.68
N VAL A 43 -12.14 -9.49 -22.73
CA VAL A 43 -13.55 -9.80 -22.49
C VAL A 43 -13.92 -9.43 -21.06
N PHE A 44 -14.78 -8.41 -20.92
CA PHE A 44 -15.16 -7.84 -19.62
C PHE A 44 -15.73 -8.88 -18.64
N ASP A 45 -16.61 -9.77 -19.10
CA ASP A 45 -17.26 -10.75 -18.20
C ASP A 45 -16.27 -11.79 -17.66
N VAL A 46 -15.28 -12.18 -18.47
CA VAL A 46 -14.21 -13.10 -18.06
C VAL A 46 -13.30 -12.42 -17.05
N TRP A 47 -12.90 -11.17 -17.35
CA TRP A 47 -12.10 -10.35 -16.46
C TRP A 47 -12.78 -10.12 -15.10
N HIS A 48 -14.07 -9.75 -15.12
CA HIS A 48 -14.84 -9.49 -13.91
C HIS A 48 -14.96 -10.75 -13.03
N ARG A 49 -15.13 -11.93 -13.63
CA ARG A 49 -15.12 -13.20 -12.89
C ARG A 49 -13.75 -13.49 -12.25
N SER A 50 -12.67 -13.28 -12.99
CA SER A 50 -11.29 -13.43 -12.48
C SER A 50 -11.01 -12.48 -11.30
N MET A 51 -11.53 -11.25 -11.37
CA MET A 51 -11.40 -10.24 -10.30
C MET A 51 -12.01 -10.69 -8.98
N GLN A 52 -13.14 -11.39 -9.04
CA GLN A 52 -13.80 -11.97 -7.86
C GLN A 52 -13.00 -13.13 -7.28
N GLN A 53 -12.45 -14.02 -8.11
CA GLN A 53 -11.67 -15.18 -7.67
C GLN A 53 -10.33 -14.76 -7.03
N LYS A 54 -9.59 -13.86 -7.67
CA LYS A 54 -8.30 -13.35 -7.15
C LYS A 54 -8.42 -12.46 -5.90
N CYS A 55 -9.64 -12.22 -5.40
CA CYS A 55 -9.86 -11.50 -4.15
C CYS A 55 -9.31 -12.26 -2.93
N GLU A 56 -9.20 -13.58 -3.04
CA GLU A 56 -8.86 -14.46 -1.94
C GLU A 56 -7.44 -14.23 -1.40
N LEU A 57 -6.45 -13.95 -2.26
CA LEU A 57 -5.06 -13.74 -1.81
C LEU A 57 -4.87 -12.50 -0.93
N VAL A 58 -5.62 -11.43 -1.20
CA VAL A 58 -5.63 -10.25 -0.32
C VAL A 58 -6.39 -10.57 0.99
N ALA A 59 -7.42 -11.42 0.93
CA ALA A 59 -8.18 -11.84 2.10
C ALA A 59 -7.39 -12.81 3.01
N GLU A 60 -6.43 -13.55 2.46
CA GLU A 60 -5.56 -14.49 3.16
C GLU A 60 -4.43 -13.81 3.95
N VAL A 61 -4.19 -12.52 3.71
CA VAL A 61 -3.19 -11.74 4.46
C VAL A 61 -3.48 -11.85 5.96
N SER A 62 -2.50 -12.38 6.69
CA SER A 62 -2.61 -12.56 8.14
C SER A 62 -2.60 -11.20 8.83
N ILE A 63 -3.70 -10.87 9.52
CA ILE A 63 -3.85 -9.61 10.26
C ILE A 63 -3.55 -9.88 11.73
N CYS A 64 -2.60 -9.11 12.29
CA CYS A 64 -2.31 -9.09 13.72
C CYS A 64 -2.73 -7.75 14.32
N ASN A 65 -3.77 -7.74 15.16
CA ASN A 65 -4.22 -6.53 15.86
C ASN A 65 -3.72 -6.51 17.31
N GLU A 66 -2.52 -7.04 17.56
CA GLU A 66 -1.97 -7.06 18.91
C GLU A 66 -1.76 -5.65 19.44
N GLU A 67 -2.16 -5.45 20.68
CA GLU A 67 -2.06 -4.17 21.35
C GLU A 67 -0.63 -4.00 21.88
N MET A 68 0.03 -2.97 21.38
CA MET A 68 1.30 -2.48 21.91
C MET A 68 1.07 -1.10 22.52
N ALA A 69 1.51 -0.91 23.76
CA ALA A 69 1.42 0.36 24.45
C ALA A 69 2.81 0.93 24.74
N LEU A 70 2.98 2.21 24.44
CA LEU A 70 4.13 3.00 24.86
C LEU A 70 4.04 3.24 26.38
N LEU A 71 4.98 2.67 27.14
CA LEU A 71 5.04 2.85 28.59
C LEU A 71 5.88 4.05 28.99
N TYR A 72 6.99 4.27 28.27
CA TYR A 72 7.94 5.33 28.58
C TYR A 72 8.70 5.76 27.33
N GLN A 73 8.94 7.07 27.20
CA GLN A 73 9.77 7.64 26.14
C GLN A 73 10.64 8.76 26.71
N SER A 74 11.93 8.70 26.39
CA SER A 74 12.92 9.74 26.64
C SER A 74 13.82 9.93 25.40
N PRO A 75 14.68 10.95 25.38
CA PRO A 75 15.62 11.14 24.28
C PRO A 75 16.57 9.96 24.02
N ILE A 76 16.79 9.08 25.00
CA ILE A 76 17.74 7.97 24.93
C ILE A 76 17.11 6.58 25.07
N SER A 77 15.81 6.50 25.38
CA SER A 77 15.18 5.22 25.68
C SER A 77 13.69 5.26 25.38
N THR A 78 13.16 4.15 24.84
CA THR A 78 11.73 3.94 24.63
C THR A 78 11.37 2.55 25.11
N VAL A 79 10.30 2.44 25.89
CA VAL A 79 9.84 1.17 26.49
C VAL A 79 8.42 0.91 26.03
N PHE A 80 8.21 -0.27 25.46
CA PHE A 80 6.91 -0.77 25.04
C PHE A 80 6.47 -1.93 25.94
N SER A 81 5.16 -2.10 26.05
CA SER A 81 4.53 -3.31 26.57
C SER A 81 3.73 -4.00 25.49
N PHE A 82 3.63 -5.31 25.61
CA PHE A 82 2.91 -6.19 24.69
C PHE A 82 1.95 -7.04 25.51
N SER A 83 0.74 -7.24 25.01
CA SER A 83 -0.26 -8.11 25.65
C SER A 83 0.10 -9.60 25.57
N THR A 84 0.81 -9.99 24.51
CA THR A 84 1.14 -11.39 24.21
C THR A 84 2.59 -11.53 23.78
N GLU A 85 2.92 -11.09 22.57
CA GLU A 85 4.24 -11.22 21.95
C GLU A 85 4.63 -9.93 21.23
N ALA A 86 5.94 -9.68 21.14
CA ALA A 86 6.46 -8.56 20.36
C ALA A 86 6.57 -8.95 18.88
N LYS A 87 5.72 -8.38 18.04
CA LYS A 87 5.78 -8.56 16.58
C LYS A 87 6.35 -7.34 15.86
N GLN A 88 7.21 -7.59 14.87
CA GLN A 88 7.86 -6.55 14.06
C GLN A 88 6.84 -5.60 13.41
N ASN A 89 5.77 -6.13 12.82
CA ASN A 89 4.74 -5.32 12.17
C ASN A 89 3.97 -4.44 13.16
N THR A 90 3.76 -4.89 14.40
CA THR A 90 3.10 -4.10 15.44
C THR A 90 3.97 -2.89 15.82
N LEU A 91 5.27 -3.12 16.01
CA LEU A 91 6.23 -2.04 16.27
C LEU A 91 6.31 -1.06 15.09
N LEU A 92 6.44 -1.56 13.86
CA LEU A 92 6.52 -0.73 12.65
C LEU A 92 5.27 0.14 12.48
N ASN A 93 4.08 -0.45 12.61
CA ASN A 93 2.83 0.31 12.54
C ASN A 93 2.79 1.44 13.58
N HIS A 94 3.20 1.16 14.82
CA HIS A 94 3.22 2.19 15.86
C HIS A 94 4.23 3.30 15.59
N LEU A 95 5.44 2.96 15.13
CA LEU A 95 6.45 3.96 14.78
C LEU A 95 5.99 4.85 13.63
N ILE A 96 5.29 4.29 12.64
CA ILE A 96 4.74 5.06 11.52
C ILE A 96 3.54 5.91 11.98
N GLU A 97 2.63 5.34 12.76
CA GLU A 97 1.44 6.04 13.27
C GLU A 97 1.77 7.16 14.26
N SER A 98 2.89 7.05 14.98
CA SER A 98 3.39 8.12 15.86
C SER A 98 3.94 9.32 15.08
N GLN A 99 4.40 9.13 13.84
CA GLN A 99 4.85 10.20 12.95
C GLN A 99 3.73 10.73 12.05
N GLN A 100 2.84 9.84 11.59
CA GLN A 100 1.77 10.15 10.65
C GLN A 100 0.44 9.55 11.13
N ARG A 101 -0.54 10.41 11.39
CA ARG A 101 -1.82 10.00 12.00
C ARG A 101 -2.67 9.03 11.15
N LYS A 102 -2.54 9.11 9.82
CA LYS A 102 -3.29 8.30 8.83
C LYS A 102 -2.37 8.00 7.64
N PRO A 103 -1.43 7.06 7.80
CA PRO A 103 -0.42 6.81 6.78
C PRO A 103 -1.05 6.08 5.59
N CYS A 104 -0.82 6.61 4.40
CA CYS A 104 -1.14 5.98 3.13
C CYS A 104 0.16 5.53 2.48
N PHE A 105 0.28 4.24 2.22
CA PHE A 105 1.47 3.64 1.64
C PHE A 105 1.29 3.54 0.13
N TRP A 106 2.33 3.94 -0.59
CA TRP A 106 2.40 3.86 -2.05
C TRP A 106 3.73 3.24 -2.41
N TRP A 107 3.73 2.29 -3.34
CA TRP A 107 4.96 1.68 -3.82
C TRP A 107 4.84 1.29 -5.29
N THR A 108 5.99 1.10 -5.92
CA THR A 108 6.12 0.62 -7.29
C THR A 108 7.42 -0.17 -7.40
N GLU A 109 7.43 -1.16 -8.30
CA GLU A 109 8.67 -1.84 -8.73
C GLU A 109 9.51 -0.96 -9.67
N GLY A 110 9.00 0.23 -10.03
CA GLY A 110 9.67 1.20 -10.85
C GLY A 110 9.24 1.16 -12.33
N SER A 111 9.86 2.04 -13.10
CA SER A 111 9.70 2.19 -14.53
C SER A 111 10.99 2.80 -15.11
N THR A 112 10.99 3.13 -16.40
CA THR A 112 12.13 3.82 -17.03
C THR A 112 12.49 5.15 -16.36
N HIS A 113 11.53 5.83 -15.72
CA HIS A 113 11.73 7.17 -15.15
C HIS A 113 11.69 7.20 -13.61
N ILE A 114 11.27 6.10 -12.97
CA ILE A 114 11.08 6.02 -11.51
C ILE A 114 11.73 4.74 -11.03
N GLU A 115 12.63 4.85 -10.06
CA GLU A 115 13.22 3.67 -9.42
C GLU A 115 12.19 2.92 -8.57
N SER A 116 12.42 1.63 -8.30
CA SER A 116 11.62 0.89 -7.32
C SER A 116 11.66 1.61 -5.97
N CYS A 117 10.52 2.08 -5.49
CA CYS A 117 10.45 2.89 -4.28
C CYS A 117 9.14 2.71 -3.53
N MET A 118 9.15 3.12 -2.26
CA MET A 118 7.98 3.29 -1.42
C MET A 118 7.99 4.70 -0.83
N PHE A 119 6.81 5.32 -0.72
CA PHE A 119 6.61 6.52 0.08
C PHE A 119 5.34 6.42 0.91
N VAL A 120 5.30 7.18 2.01
CA VAL A 120 4.18 7.19 2.95
C VAL A 120 3.69 8.62 3.14
N SER A 121 2.43 8.87 2.79
CA SER A 121 1.78 10.18 2.86
C SER A 121 0.73 10.23 3.96
N THR A 122 0.45 11.43 4.48
CA THR A 122 -0.72 11.64 5.34
C THR A 122 -1.94 11.86 4.47
N GLY A 123 -2.78 10.83 4.31
CA GLY A 123 -3.91 10.86 3.37
C GLY A 123 -3.48 10.74 1.91
N LEU A 124 -4.42 11.02 1.00
CA LEU A 124 -4.19 10.91 -0.44
C LEU A 124 -3.33 12.08 -0.97
N PRO A 125 -2.41 11.83 -1.92
CA PRO A 125 -1.67 12.87 -2.62
C PRO A 125 -2.60 13.93 -3.24
N SER A 126 -2.17 15.19 -3.22
CA SER A 126 -2.79 16.24 -4.03
C SER A 126 -2.52 16.02 -5.54
N ILE A 127 -3.21 16.76 -6.41
CA ILE A 127 -3.04 16.65 -7.87
C ILE A 127 -1.58 16.91 -8.31
N GLY A 128 -0.92 17.92 -7.72
CA GLY A 128 0.49 18.21 -8.04
C GLY A 128 1.42 17.08 -7.60
N GLN A 129 1.19 16.57 -6.39
CA GLN A 129 1.93 15.45 -5.83
C GLN A 129 1.73 14.14 -6.60
N PHE A 130 0.53 13.90 -7.13
CA PHE A 130 0.27 12.76 -8.00
C PHE A 130 1.17 12.78 -9.26
N SER A 131 1.50 13.95 -9.79
CA SER A 131 2.39 14.07 -10.96
C SER A 131 3.81 13.54 -10.67
N ALA A 132 4.29 13.71 -9.43
CA ALA A 132 5.57 13.16 -8.98
C ALA A 132 5.62 11.63 -9.02
N MET A 133 4.45 10.98 -8.84
CA MET A 133 4.34 9.53 -8.94
C MET A 133 4.47 9.03 -10.39
N LEU A 134 4.41 9.92 -11.38
CA LEU A 134 4.51 9.58 -12.80
C LEU A 134 5.91 9.86 -13.38
N ASP A 135 6.59 10.89 -12.88
CA ASP A 135 7.90 11.33 -13.39
C ASP A 135 9.07 11.24 -12.39
N GLY A 136 8.80 10.85 -11.14
CA GLY A 136 9.80 10.69 -10.08
C GLY A 136 10.39 12.00 -9.55
N ARG A 137 9.87 13.16 -9.95
CA ARG A 137 10.42 14.47 -9.56
C ARG A 137 9.84 14.98 -8.25
N TRP A 138 10.06 14.23 -7.17
CA TRP A 138 9.48 14.48 -5.85
C TRP A 138 9.58 15.95 -5.39
N GLN A 139 10.80 16.51 -5.38
CA GLN A 139 11.05 17.89 -4.93
C GLN A 139 10.35 18.94 -5.81
N MET A 140 10.28 18.73 -7.13
CA MET A 140 9.64 19.66 -8.07
C MET A 140 8.13 19.77 -7.80
N TRP A 141 7.53 18.67 -7.36
CA TRP A 141 6.09 18.55 -7.10
C TRP A 141 5.70 18.74 -5.63
N SER A 142 6.59 19.31 -4.83
CA SER A 142 6.37 19.60 -3.40
C SER A 142 6.04 18.36 -2.57
N TRP A 143 6.76 17.26 -2.83
CA TRP A 143 6.93 16.15 -1.88
C TRP A 143 8.12 16.39 -0.97
#